data_AF-A0A6B0TC50-F1
#
_entry.id   AF-A0A6B0TC50-F1
#
_cell.length_a   1.000
_cell.length_b   1.000
_cell.length_c   1.000
_cell.angle_alpha   90.00
_cell.angle_beta   90.00
_cell.angle_gamma   90.00
#
_symmetry.space_group_name_H-M   'P 1'
#
loop_
_entity.id
_entity.type
_entity.pdbx_description
1 polymer ?
#
loop_
_entity_poly.entity_id
_entity_poly.type
_entity_poly.pdbx_seq_one_letter_code
_entity_poly.pdbx_strand_id
1 'polypeptide(L)'
;MSEHAGSRLGGVRRYVQDAPVVGAVVVGGGSYLLGFALTYLFVLLDGGLDPQSTSESLIGGSGIFQRTQLVGFPRPEPTTLEFVGWVFYNAHFAETVITPRVSGGAAAGQAQTQTAPEAVNLLTAAATQIPSIVYQLVPVALLTAGGYALARTAQLSVSRDIVRIGLGVPTGYVPLALFGTFLFRAVSTAQREGVEVSVTASPSLVAPVTMAVISTLFGIVGLYLGAQSVDSETE
;
A
#
# COMPACT_ATOMS: atom_id res chain seq x y z
N MET A 1 -33.61 5.17 45.22
CA MET A 1 -32.73 6.07 44.45
C MET A 1 -31.27 5.56 44.46
N SER A 2 -30.96 4.34 43.98
CA SER A 2 -29.58 3.82 43.97
C SER A 2 -29.13 3.10 42.69
N GLU A 3 -29.82 3.30 41.56
CA GLU A 3 -29.55 2.57 40.31
C GLU A 3 -28.69 3.32 39.27
N HIS A 4 -28.15 4.50 39.59
CA HIS A 4 -27.42 5.32 38.61
C HIS A 4 -25.90 5.44 38.82
N ALA A 5 -25.32 4.76 39.82
CA ALA A 5 -23.87 4.81 40.07
C ALA A 5 -23.05 3.80 39.25
N GLY A 6 -23.65 2.71 38.75
CA GLY A 6 -22.92 1.64 38.05
C GLY A 6 -22.50 1.96 36.61
N SER A 7 -23.16 2.92 35.96
CA SER A 7 -22.93 3.22 34.53
C SER A 7 -21.60 3.96 34.26
N ARG A 8 -21.13 4.79 35.20
CA ARG A 8 -19.93 5.63 35.00
C ARG A 8 -18.60 4.88 35.16
N LEU A 9 -18.57 3.81 35.95
CA LEU A 9 -17.34 3.01 36.16
C LEU A 9 -17.04 2.05 35.00
N GLY A 10 -18.06 1.65 34.24
CA GLY A 10 -17.87 0.79 33.06
C GLY A 10 -17.15 1.49 31.90
N GLY A 11 -17.34 2.81 31.74
CA GLY A 11 -16.70 3.60 30.67
C GLY A 11 -15.20 3.78 30.87
N VAL A 12 -14.76 4.08 32.10
CA VAL A 12 -13.33 4.29 32.43
C VAL A 12 -12.53 3.00 32.28
N ARG A 13 -13.11 1.84 32.65
CA ARG A 13 -12.43 0.54 32.56
C ARG A 13 -12.20 0.10 31.11
N ARG A 14 -13.12 0.40 30.19
CA ARG A 14 -12.94 0.14 28.75
C ARG A 14 -11.84 1.03 28.16
N TYR A 15 -11.82 2.31 28.52
CA TYR A 15 -10.84 3.27 27.99
C TYR A 15 -9.38 2.88 28.30
N VAL A 16 -9.12 2.40 29.51
CA VAL A 16 -7.77 1.93 29.91
C VAL A 16 -7.39 0.63 29.20
N GLN A 17 -8.36 -0.25 28.92
CA GLN A 17 -8.11 -1.51 28.22
C GLN A 17 -7.92 -1.33 26.70
N ASP A 18 -8.53 -0.31 26.10
CA ASP A 18 -8.49 -0.09 24.66
C ASP A 18 -7.33 0.82 24.22
N ALA A 19 -6.66 1.53 25.14
CA ALA A 19 -5.57 2.46 24.82
C ALA A 19 -4.42 1.81 24.01
N PRO A 20 -3.95 0.59 24.32
CA PRO A 20 -2.94 -0.08 23.49
C PRO A 20 -3.44 -0.43 22.08
N VAL A 21 -4.73 -0.74 21.93
CA VAL A 21 -5.34 -1.04 20.62
C VAL A 21 -5.40 0.23 19.77
N VAL A 22 -5.79 1.36 20.35
CA VAL A 22 -5.75 2.66 19.66
C VAL A 22 -4.31 3.00 19.26
N GLY A 23 -3.33 2.76 20.13
CA GLY A 23 -1.91 2.90 19.81
C GLY A 23 -1.50 2.06 18.59
N ALA A 24 -1.97 0.81 18.50
CA ALA A 24 -1.68 -0.05 17.36
C ALA A 24 -2.27 0.47 16.04
N VAL A 25 -3.49 1.03 16.07
CA VAL A 25 -4.10 1.68 14.90
C VAL A 25 -3.24 2.87 14.44
N VAL A 26 -2.77 3.71 15.37
CA VAL A 26 -1.89 4.84 15.07
C VAL A 26 -0.56 4.37 14.49
N VAL A 27 0.04 3.31 15.04
CA VAL A 27 1.26 2.69 14.50
C VAL A 27 1.05 2.22 13.07
N GLY A 28 -0.07 1.55 12.78
CA GLY A 28 -0.42 1.12 11.42
C GLY A 28 -0.51 2.29 10.46
N GLY A 29 -1.34 3.29 10.78
CA GLY A 29 -1.50 4.47 9.92
C GLY A 29 -0.19 5.26 9.74
N GLY A 30 0.56 5.45 10.82
CA GLY A 30 1.86 6.13 10.81
C GLY A 30 2.90 5.39 9.97
N SER A 31 2.95 4.06 10.06
CA SER A 31 3.88 3.23 9.28
C SER A 31 3.59 3.31 7.77
N TYR A 32 2.31 3.34 7.39
CA TYR A 32 1.91 3.53 5.99
C TYR A 32 2.42 4.87 5.44
N LEU A 33 2.14 5.97 6.17
CA LEU A 33 2.51 7.31 5.74
C LEU A 33 4.03 7.52 5.72
N LEU A 34 4.74 7.05 6.74
CA LEU A 34 6.20 7.11 6.79
C LEU A 34 6.84 6.23 5.71
N GLY A 35 6.29 5.04 5.46
CA GLY A 35 6.77 4.15 4.40
C GLY A 35 6.62 4.76 3.02
N PHE A 36 5.47 5.40 2.75
CA PHE A 36 5.26 6.14 1.52
C PHE A 36 6.24 7.32 1.40
N ALA A 37 6.42 8.10 2.46
CA ALA A 37 7.34 9.24 2.48
C ALA A 37 8.81 8.81 2.26
N LEU A 38 9.25 7.71 2.86
CA LEU A 38 10.59 7.14 2.64
C LEU A 38 10.75 6.62 1.22
N THR A 39 9.72 5.98 0.65
CA THR A 39 9.73 5.54 -0.74
C THR A 39 9.85 6.74 -1.68
N TYR A 40 9.10 7.80 -1.42
CA TYR A 40 9.19 9.06 -2.15
C TYR A 40 10.61 9.63 -2.09
N LEU A 41 11.21 9.67 -0.90
CA LEU A 41 12.58 10.13 -0.71
C LEU A 41 13.59 9.26 -1.46
N PHE A 42 13.45 7.93 -1.42
CA PHE A 42 14.33 7.02 -2.14
C PHE A 42 14.25 7.19 -3.65
N VAL A 43 13.05 7.28 -4.21
CA VAL A 43 12.86 7.56 -5.65
C VAL A 43 13.47 8.91 -6.02
N LEU A 44 13.39 9.92 -5.15
CA LEU A 44 14.02 11.22 -5.38
C LEU A 44 15.55 11.13 -5.33
N LEU A 45 16.11 10.41 -4.36
CA LEU A 45 17.55 10.23 -4.17
C LEU A 45 18.19 9.35 -5.24
N ASP A 46 17.44 8.42 -5.83
CA ASP A 46 17.92 7.52 -6.90
C ASP A 46 18.28 8.27 -8.19
N GLY A 47 18.15 9.60 -8.21
CA GLY A 47 18.68 10.46 -9.27
C GLY A 47 17.63 10.91 -10.27
N GLY A 48 16.34 10.89 -9.90
CA GLY A 48 15.28 11.43 -10.73
C GLY A 48 14.94 10.52 -11.89
N LEU A 49 14.30 9.39 -11.59
CA LEU A 49 13.47 8.74 -12.59
C LEU A 49 12.44 9.77 -13.04
N ASP A 50 12.58 10.25 -14.28
CA ASP A 50 11.47 10.88 -14.95
C ASP A 50 10.35 9.82 -15.01
N PRO A 51 9.25 10.02 -14.24
CA PRO A 51 8.18 9.04 -14.15
C PRO A 51 7.62 8.71 -15.53
N GLN A 52 7.68 9.67 -16.46
CA GLN A 52 7.21 9.50 -17.83
C GLN A 52 8.12 8.53 -18.59
N SER A 53 9.41 8.83 -18.78
CA SER A 53 10.32 7.93 -19.52
C SER A 53 10.46 6.52 -18.92
N THR A 54 10.46 6.41 -17.59
CA THR A 54 10.57 5.11 -16.91
C THR A 54 9.31 4.28 -17.09
N SER A 55 8.14 4.89 -16.89
CA SER A 55 6.87 4.19 -17.12
C SER A 55 6.68 3.89 -18.60
N GLU A 56 7.05 4.78 -19.51
CA GLU A 56 6.99 4.54 -20.95
C GLU A 56 7.86 3.36 -21.40
N SER A 57 9.06 3.22 -20.86
CA SER A 57 9.95 2.09 -21.15
C SER A 57 9.35 0.77 -20.65
N LEU A 58 8.74 0.76 -19.47
CA LEU A 58 8.22 -0.46 -18.84
C LEU A 58 6.84 -0.85 -19.35
N ILE A 59 5.92 0.11 -19.36
CA ILE A 59 4.57 -0.04 -19.90
C ILE A 59 4.65 -0.24 -21.42
N GLY A 60 5.57 0.43 -22.11
CA GLY A 60 5.82 0.23 -23.53
C GLY A 60 6.56 -1.04 -23.88
N GLY A 61 7.46 -1.49 -23.02
CA GLY A 61 8.13 -2.79 -23.11
C GLY A 61 7.22 -3.94 -22.70
N SER A 62 6.15 -3.68 -21.94
CA SER A 62 5.11 -4.67 -21.70
C SER A 62 4.46 -5.03 -23.03
N GLY A 63 4.37 -6.33 -23.31
CA GLY A 63 3.82 -6.83 -24.56
C GLY A 63 2.34 -6.46 -24.75
N ILE A 64 1.68 -5.83 -23.77
CA ILE A 64 0.26 -5.47 -23.84
C ILE A 64 -0.07 -4.65 -25.07
N PHE A 65 0.67 -3.59 -25.39
CA PHE A 65 0.31 -2.70 -26.51
C PHE A 65 0.47 -3.41 -27.86
N GLN A 66 1.44 -4.32 -27.97
CA GLN A 66 1.61 -5.13 -29.16
C GLN A 66 0.52 -6.21 -29.27
N ARG A 67 0.20 -6.90 -28.17
CA ARG A 67 -0.86 -7.93 -28.11
C ARG A 67 -2.26 -7.37 -28.33
N THR A 68 -2.50 -6.14 -27.88
CA THR A 68 -3.80 -5.46 -27.96
C THR A 68 -3.95 -4.57 -29.18
N GLN A 69 -2.95 -4.57 -30.08
CA GLN A 69 -2.92 -3.70 -31.27
C GLN A 69 -3.06 -2.20 -30.93
N LEU A 70 -2.72 -1.80 -29.70
CA LEU A 70 -2.74 -0.42 -29.24
C LEU A 70 -1.43 0.32 -29.54
N VAL A 71 -0.59 -0.23 -30.41
CA VAL A 71 0.65 0.41 -30.85
C VAL A 71 0.31 1.76 -31.49
N GLY A 72 0.84 2.85 -30.91
CA GLY A 72 0.60 4.21 -31.38
C GLY A 72 -0.54 4.96 -30.68
N PHE A 73 -1.26 4.34 -29.75
CA PHE A 73 -2.15 5.05 -28.81
C PHE A 73 -1.36 5.60 -27.61
N PRO A 74 -1.76 6.76 -27.05
CA PRO A 74 -1.19 7.32 -25.83
C PRO A 74 -1.20 6.32 -24.67
N ARG A 75 -0.15 6.39 -23.85
CA ARG A 75 0.02 5.56 -22.66
C ARG A 75 -0.38 6.36 -21.42
N PRO A 76 -0.68 5.71 -20.29
CA PRO A 76 -0.80 6.41 -19.02
C PRO A 76 0.54 7.07 -18.68
N GLU A 77 0.54 8.40 -18.57
CA GLU A 77 1.67 9.18 -18.09
C GLU A 77 1.44 9.50 -16.61
N PRO A 78 2.09 8.78 -15.68
CA PRO A 78 1.90 9.01 -14.26
C PRO A 78 2.59 10.31 -13.83
N THR A 79 1.94 11.03 -12.93
CA THR A 79 2.60 12.01 -12.07
C THR A 79 3.63 11.31 -11.17
N THR A 80 4.57 12.09 -10.60
CA THR A 80 5.54 11.56 -9.62
C THR A 80 4.84 10.87 -8.45
N LEU A 81 3.70 11.41 -7.99
CA LEU A 81 2.96 10.85 -6.86
C LEU A 81 2.34 9.49 -7.20
N GLU A 82 1.75 9.33 -8.39
CA GLU A 82 1.21 8.03 -8.84
C GLU A 82 2.33 7.00 -9.02
N PHE A 83 3.44 7.39 -9.65
CA PHE A 83 4.58 6.51 -9.87
C PHE A 83 5.21 6.03 -8.55
N VAL A 84 5.47 6.95 -7.60
CA VAL A 84 5.95 6.60 -6.26
C VAL A 84 4.94 5.69 -5.55
N GLY A 85 3.65 5.96 -5.70
CA GLY A 85 2.59 5.09 -5.21
C GLY A 85 2.72 3.67 -5.75
N TRP A 86 2.95 3.49 -7.04
CA TRP A 86 3.16 2.16 -7.64
C TRP A 86 4.41 1.47 -7.07
N VAL A 87 5.53 2.18 -6.93
CA VAL A 87 6.76 1.63 -6.33
C VAL A 87 6.52 1.21 -4.88
N PHE A 88 5.81 2.02 -4.10
CA PHE A 88 5.46 1.71 -2.72
C PHE A 88 4.57 0.46 -2.61
N TYR A 89 3.63 0.24 -3.53
CA TYR A 89 2.80 -0.97 -3.55
C TYR A 89 3.60 -2.19 -3.99
N ASN A 90 4.47 -2.04 -4.99
CA ASN A 90 5.37 -3.12 -5.42
C ASN A 90 6.32 -3.54 -4.28
N ALA A 91 6.74 -2.62 -3.41
CA ALA A 91 7.50 -2.91 -2.18
C ALA A 91 6.74 -3.82 -1.19
N HIS A 92 5.41 -3.88 -1.30
CA HIS A 92 4.54 -4.81 -0.57
C HIS A 92 4.17 -6.05 -1.39
N PHE A 93 4.95 -6.35 -2.44
CA PHE A 93 4.70 -7.44 -3.39
C PHE A 93 3.38 -7.31 -4.13
N ALA A 94 2.80 -6.12 -4.19
CA ALA A 94 1.58 -5.86 -4.93
C ALA A 94 1.88 -5.21 -6.27
N GLU A 95 1.52 -5.89 -7.35
CA GLU A 95 1.78 -5.45 -8.72
C GLU A 95 0.94 -4.24 -9.12
N THR A 96 1.46 -3.50 -10.10
CA THR A 96 0.72 -2.47 -10.82
C THR A 96 -0.03 -3.12 -11.97
N VAL A 97 -1.34 -2.92 -12.04
CA VAL A 97 -2.22 -3.53 -13.04
C VAL A 97 -2.53 -2.52 -14.14
N ILE A 98 -2.28 -2.91 -15.37
CA ILE A 98 -2.53 -2.13 -16.59
C ILE A 98 -3.74 -2.73 -17.29
N THR A 99 -4.80 -1.93 -17.45
CA THR A 99 -6.08 -2.34 -18.03
C THR A 99 -6.43 -1.45 -19.23
N PRO A 100 -6.27 -1.97 -20.46
CA PRO A 100 -6.75 -1.31 -21.67
C PRO A 100 -8.24 -1.59 -21.92
N ARG A 101 -8.96 -0.58 -22.38
CA ARG A 101 -10.36 -0.61 -22.76
C ARG A 101 -10.51 0.05 -24.12
N VAL A 102 -11.20 -0.61 -25.04
CA VAL A 102 -11.51 -0.08 -26.37
C VAL A 102 -13.02 0.04 -26.53
N SER A 103 -13.49 1.21 -26.95
CA SER A 103 -14.90 1.53 -27.17
C SER A 103 -15.08 2.35 -28.44
N GLY A 104 -15.99 1.97 -29.34
CA GLY A 104 -16.29 2.74 -30.55
C GLY A 104 -15.84 2.05 -31.84
N GLY A 105 -16.51 2.43 -32.94
CA GLY A 105 -16.47 1.79 -34.26
C GLY A 105 -17.84 1.91 -34.93
N ALA A 106 -17.99 2.79 -35.94
CA ALA A 106 -19.28 3.15 -36.54
C ALA A 106 -19.90 2.07 -37.44
N ALA A 107 -19.22 0.94 -37.65
CA ALA A 107 -19.76 -0.18 -38.42
C ALA A 107 -20.06 -1.35 -37.50
N ALA A 108 -21.37 -1.62 -37.33
CA ALA A 108 -21.96 -2.76 -36.63
C ALA A 108 -21.86 -2.73 -35.09
N GLY A 109 -22.90 -2.20 -34.45
CA GLY A 109 -23.07 -2.14 -33.00
C GLY A 109 -22.65 -3.41 -32.24
N GLN A 110 -21.45 -3.39 -31.68
CA GLN A 110 -20.94 -4.41 -30.77
C GLN A 110 -19.92 -3.86 -29.76
N ALA A 111 -20.09 -4.35 -28.52
CA ALA A 111 -19.17 -4.64 -27.43
C ALA A 111 -17.91 -3.75 -27.22
N GLN A 112 -17.88 -3.14 -26.04
CA GLN A 112 -16.65 -2.72 -25.36
C GLN A 112 -15.72 -3.94 -25.19
N THR A 113 -14.64 -4.00 -25.97
CA THR A 113 -13.68 -5.12 -25.85
C THR A 113 -12.76 -4.80 -24.68
N GLN A 114 -13.00 -5.44 -23.54
CA GLN A 114 -12.06 -5.46 -22.42
C GLN A 114 -10.97 -6.46 -22.77
N THR A 115 -9.73 -5.99 -22.88
CA THR A 115 -8.61 -6.91 -23.02
C THR A 115 -8.11 -7.33 -21.64
N ALA A 116 -7.48 -8.51 -21.56
CA ALA A 116 -6.95 -9.02 -20.31
C ALA A 116 -5.97 -8.02 -19.67
N PRO A 117 -6.11 -7.70 -18.37
CA PRO A 117 -5.17 -6.84 -17.67
C PRO A 117 -3.79 -7.51 -17.58
N GLU A 118 -2.73 -6.70 -17.56
CA GLU A 118 -1.36 -7.15 -17.30
C GLU A 118 -0.86 -6.59 -15.98
N ALA A 119 -0.16 -7.40 -15.21
CA ALA A 119 0.42 -7.00 -13.94
C ALA A 119 1.94 -6.86 -14.11
N VAL A 120 2.49 -5.75 -13.61
CA VAL A 120 3.91 -5.42 -13.70
C VAL A 120 4.46 -5.02 -12.34
N ASN A 121 5.70 -5.42 -12.06
CA ASN A 121 6.43 -4.98 -10.89
C ASN A 121 7.51 -3.96 -11.30
N LEU A 122 7.38 -2.73 -10.80
CA LEU A 122 8.24 -1.61 -11.18
C LEU A 122 9.50 -1.50 -10.31
N LEU A 123 9.65 -2.29 -9.25
CA LEU A 123 10.78 -2.18 -8.32
C LEU A 123 12.13 -2.33 -9.01
N THR A 124 12.27 -3.32 -9.90
CA THR A 124 13.54 -3.57 -10.59
C THR A 124 13.97 -2.39 -11.46
N ALA A 125 13.00 -1.66 -12.00
CA ALA A 125 13.25 -0.49 -12.82
C ALA A 125 13.38 0.80 -12.00
N ALA A 126 12.73 0.85 -10.84
CA ALA A 126 12.83 1.96 -9.90
C ALA A 126 14.08 1.90 -9.01
N ALA A 127 14.78 0.75 -8.97
CA ALA A 127 15.95 0.48 -8.15
C ALA A 127 17.24 0.63 -8.98
N THR A 128 17.55 1.83 -9.44
CA THR A 128 18.71 2.09 -10.30
C THR A 128 20.01 2.22 -9.50
N GLN A 129 19.99 2.90 -8.35
CA GLN A 129 21.13 3.04 -7.44
C GLN A 129 20.85 2.37 -6.08
N ILE A 130 19.63 2.53 -5.56
CA ILE A 130 19.15 1.89 -4.35
C ILE A 130 18.63 0.50 -4.70
N PRO A 131 19.18 -0.58 -4.13
CA PRO A 131 18.73 -1.95 -4.43
C PRO A 131 17.25 -2.16 -4.10
N SER A 132 16.54 -2.94 -4.92
CA SER A 132 15.10 -3.24 -4.74
C SER A 132 14.77 -3.83 -3.37
N ILE A 133 15.70 -4.60 -2.79
CA ILE A 133 15.55 -5.17 -1.45
C ILE A 133 15.43 -4.09 -0.37
N VAL A 134 16.06 -2.92 -0.54
CA VAL A 134 15.96 -1.82 0.43
C VAL A 134 14.53 -1.29 0.48
N TYR A 135 13.89 -1.10 -0.68
CA TYR A 135 12.48 -0.70 -0.75
C TYR A 135 11.55 -1.72 -0.08
N GLN A 136 11.80 -3.01 -0.29
CA GLN A 136 11.01 -4.10 0.32
C GLN A 136 11.20 -4.19 1.84
N LEU A 137 12.36 -3.78 2.36
CA LEU A 137 12.63 -3.77 3.79
C LEU A 137 11.98 -2.59 4.52
N VAL A 138 11.70 -1.46 3.83
CA VAL A 138 11.06 -0.29 4.45
C VAL A 138 9.77 -0.63 5.20
N PRO A 139 8.75 -1.26 4.58
CA PRO A 139 7.50 -1.54 5.28
C PRO A 139 7.72 -2.51 6.45
N VAL A 140 8.55 -3.54 6.25
CA VAL A 140 8.89 -4.53 7.29
C VAL A 140 9.52 -3.84 8.50
N ALA A 141 10.56 -3.02 8.27
CA ALA A 141 11.29 -2.33 9.31
C ALA A 141 10.41 -1.34 10.07
N LEU A 142 9.59 -0.54 9.38
CA LEU A 142 8.70 0.44 10.02
C LEU A 142 7.61 -0.23 10.86
N LEU A 143 6.98 -1.29 10.34
CA LEU A 143 5.95 -2.02 11.07
C LEU A 143 6.51 -2.69 12.34
N THR A 144 7.67 -3.34 12.22
CA THR A 144 8.34 -3.97 13.37
C THR A 144 8.83 -2.92 14.37
N ALA A 145 9.45 -1.84 13.92
CA ALA A 145 9.90 -0.76 14.80
C ALA A 145 8.73 -0.05 15.50
N GLY A 146 7.63 0.21 14.79
CA GLY A 146 6.43 0.81 15.35
C GLY A 146 5.76 -0.07 16.39
N GLY A 147 5.63 -1.38 16.12
CA GLY A 147 5.13 -2.34 17.11
C GLY A 147 6.02 -2.42 18.35
N TYR A 148 7.34 -2.46 18.15
CA TYR A 148 8.31 -2.45 19.24
C TYR A 148 8.19 -1.20 20.11
N ALA A 149 8.17 -0.02 19.49
CA ALA A 149 8.04 1.25 20.17
C ALA A 149 6.72 1.35 20.95
N LEU A 150 5.61 0.83 20.40
CA LEU A 150 4.34 0.80 21.11
C LEU A 150 4.39 -0.09 22.36
N ALA A 151 4.96 -1.30 22.25
CA ALA A 151 5.08 -2.18 23.41
C ALA A 151 5.95 -1.56 24.52
N ARG A 152 7.06 -0.91 24.16
CA ARG A 152 7.92 -0.19 25.12
C ARG A 152 7.21 1.00 25.77
N THR A 153 6.54 1.83 24.98
CA THR A 153 5.89 3.05 25.51
C THR A 153 4.67 2.73 26.35
N ALA A 154 3.94 1.66 26.02
CA ALA A 154 2.79 1.19 26.78
C ALA A 154 3.14 0.17 27.88
N GLN A 155 4.43 -0.16 28.06
CA GLN A 155 4.91 -1.13 29.07
C GLN A 155 4.16 -2.47 29.00
N LEU A 156 4.01 -3.00 27.79
CA LEU A 156 3.31 -4.26 27.56
C LEU A 156 4.19 -5.44 27.95
N SER A 157 3.61 -6.46 28.59
CA SER A 157 4.26 -7.74 28.89
C SER A 157 3.85 -8.83 27.89
N VAL A 158 4.67 -9.88 27.79
CA VAL A 158 4.39 -11.00 26.88
C VAL A 158 3.15 -11.76 27.34
N SER A 159 2.05 -11.59 26.61
CA SER A 159 0.76 -12.19 26.94
C SER A 159 -0.07 -12.48 25.69
N ARG A 160 -1.21 -13.18 25.86
CA ARG A 160 -2.16 -13.42 24.77
C ARG A 160 -2.76 -12.13 24.20
N ASP A 161 -2.75 -11.05 24.96
CA ASP A 161 -3.32 -9.77 24.53
C ASP A 161 -2.49 -9.09 23.43
N ILE A 162 -1.20 -9.46 23.26
CA ILE A 162 -0.35 -8.94 22.18
C ILE A 162 -0.96 -9.19 20.81
N VAL A 163 -1.53 -10.38 20.58
CA VAL A 163 -2.16 -10.70 19.30
C VAL A 163 -3.37 -9.79 19.07
N ARG A 164 -4.20 -9.58 20.10
CA ARG A 164 -5.37 -8.70 20.02
C ARG A 164 -4.97 -7.25 19.74
N ILE A 165 -3.93 -6.75 20.41
CA ILE A 165 -3.40 -5.41 20.19
C ILE A 165 -2.81 -5.29 18.78
N GLY A 166 -2.05 -6.29 18.34
CA GLY A 166 -1.44 -6.32 17.00
C GLY A 166 -2.45 -6.32 15.86
N LEU A 167 -3.65 -6.87 16.05
CA LEU A 167 -4.75 -6.74 15.08
C LEU A 167 -5.26 -5.29 14.91
N GLY A 168 -4.90 -4.37 15.82
CA GLY A 168 -5.11 -2.94 15.63
C GLY A 168 -4.25 -2.34 14.52
N VAL A 169 -3.05 -2.87 14.27
CA VAL A 169 -2.12 -2.37 13.24
C VAL A 169 -2.73 -2.38 11.82
N PRO A 170 -3.24 -3.50 11.29
CA PRO A 170 -3.87 -3.51 9.97
C PRO A 170 -5.12 -2.62 9.92
N THR A 171 -5.81 -2.38 11.05
CA THR A 171 -6.98 -1.49 11.11
C THR A 171 -6.62 -0.04 10.75
N GLY A 172 -5.41 0.42 11.10
CA GLY A 172 -4.90 1.72 10.65
C GLY A 172 -4.25 1.70 9.27
N TYR A 173 -3.62 0.59 8.91
CA TYR A 173 -2.84 0.46 7.67
C TYR A 173 -3.70 0.23 6.43
N VAL A 174 -4.64 -0.72 6.51
CA VAL A 174 -5.40 -1.24 5.36
C VAL A 174 -6.36 -0.22 4.76
N PRO A 175 -7.09 0.62 5.53
CA PRO A 175 -7.93 1.66 4.93
C PRO A 175 -7.14 2.66 4.09
N LEU A 176 -5.93 3.02 4.52
CA LEU A 176 -5.04 3.89 3.75
C LEU A 176 -4.51 3.18 2.50
N ALA A 177 -4.17 1.90 2.60
CA ALA A 177 -3.82 1.07 1.46
C ALA A 177 -4.99 0.91 0.47
N LEU A 178 -6.22 0.80 0.94
CA LEU A 178 -7.37 0.78 0.04
C LEU A 178 -7.51 2.13 -0.65
N PHE A 179 -7.44 3.23 0.09
CA PHE A 179 -7.50 4.58 -0.46
C PHE A 179 -6.39 4.84 -1.50
N GLY A 180 -5.18 4.37 -1.25
CA GLY A 180 -4.05 4.52 -2.17
C GLY A 180 -4.24 3.82 -3.52
N THR A 181 -4.99 2.71 -3.59
CA THR A 181 -5.32 2.08 -4.89
C THR A 181 -6.10 3.02 -5.83
N PHE A 182 -6.87 3.96 -5.27
CA PHE A 182 -7.60 4.97 -6.02
C PHE A 182 -6.77 6.24 -6.23
N LEU A 183 -5.99 6.63 -5.22
CA LEU A 183 -5.16 7.84 -5.27
C LEU A 183 -4.04 7.72 -6.30
N PHE A 184 -3.46 6.53 -6.46
CA PHE A 184 -2.33 6.28 -7.35
C PHE A 184 -2.78 5.69 -8.69
N ARG A 185 -3.86 6.21 -9.26
CA ARG A 185 -4.44 5.71 -10.51
C ARG A 185 -4.18 6.70 -11.66
N ALA A 186 -3.35 6.28 -12.62
CA ALA A 186 -3.15 7.04 -13.87
C ALA A 186 -4.09 6.52 -14.97
N VAL A 187 -4.68 7.44 -15.74
CA VAL A 187 -5.57 7.12 -16.86
C VAL A 187 -5.16 7.95 -18.07
N SER A 188 -5.09 7.31 -19.24
CA SER A 188 -4.91 7.98 -20.52
C SER A 188 -6.02 7.56 -21.47
N THR A 189 -6.61 8.53 -22.17
CA THR A 189 -7.68 8.32 -23.14
C THR A 189 -7.31 8.96 -24.47
N ALA A 190 -7.63 8.27 -25.55
CA ALA A 190 -7.38 8.76 -26.90
C ALA A 190 -8.44 8.27 -27.87
N GLN A 191 -8.72 9.07 -28.88
CA GLN A 191 -9.71 8.76 -29.89
C GLN A 191 -9.06 8.83 -31.28
N ARG A 192 -9.26 7.79 -32.09
CA ARG A 192 -8.86 7.75 -33.51
C ARG A 192 -9.93 7.05 -34.32
N GLU A 193 -10.30 7.66 -35.46
CA GLU A 193 -11.21 7.04 -36.44
C GLU A 193 -12.54 6.52 -35.85
N GLY A 194 -13.07 7.21 -34.83
CA GLY A 194 -14.31 6.80 -34.15
C GLY A 194 -14.15 5.68 -33.11
N VAL A 195 -12.92 5.25 -32.85
CA VAL A 195 -12.52 4.32 -31.79
C VAL A 195 -11.87 5.10 -30.65
N GLU A 196 -12.41 4.97 -29.45
CA GLU A 196 -11.84 5.45 -28.19
C GLU A 196 -11.09 4.31 -27.51
N VAL A 197 -9.87 4.61 -27.07
CA VAL A 197 -9.02 3.72 -26.28
C VAL A 197 -8.74 4.41 -24.95
N SER A 198 -9.02 3.72 -23.85
CA SER A 198 -8.65 4.14 -22.51
C SER A 198 -7.69 3.11 -21.91
N VAL A 199 -6.56 3.55 -21.37
CA VAL A 199 -5.65 2.71 -20.62
C VAL A 199 -5.58 3.24 -19.19
N THR A 200 -5.81 2.34 -18.23
CA THR A 200 -5.68 2.63 -16.80
C THR A 200 -4.49 1.87 -16.23
N ALA A 201 -3.66 2.52 -15.42
CA ALA A 201 -2.65 1.87 -14.59
C ALA A 201 -2.88 2.23 -13.12
N SER A 202 -2.94 1.23 -12.24
CA SER A 202 -3.15 1.41 -10.80
C SER A 202 -2.56 0.26 -10.01
N PRO A 203 -2.33 0.41 -8.69
CA PRO A 203 -2.05 -0.75 -7.86
C PRO A 203 -3.18 -1.77 -7.91
N SER A 204 -2.84 -3.06 -7.77
CA SER A 204 -3.82 -4.13 -7.71
C SER A 204 -4.82 -3.94 -6.57
N LEU A 205 -6.10 -4.22 -6.80
CA LEU A 205 -7.12 -4.25 -5.74
C LEU A 205 -6.91 -5.39 -4.72
N VAL A 206 -6.03 -6.35 -5.03
CA VAL A 206 -5.59 -7.39 -4.08
C VAL A 206 -4.51 -6.85 -3.13
N ALA A 207 -3.87 -5.72 -3.44
CA ALA A 207 -2.80 -5.14 -2.62
C ALA A 207 -3.16 -4.89 -1.16
N PRO A 208 -4.37 -4.37 -0.82
CA PRO A 208 -4.73 -4.18 0.58
C PRO A 208 -4.75 -5.50 1.37
N VAL A 209 -4.98 -6.64 0.71
CA VAL A 209 -4.94 -7.97 1.34
C VAL A 209 -3.51 -8.38 1.67
N THR A 210 -2.56 -8.24 0.74
CA THR A 210 -1.15 -8.56 1.02
C THR A 210 -0.59 -7.62 2.10
N MET A 211 -0.94 -6.33 2.03
CA MET A 211 -0.57 -5.35 3.04
C MET A 211 -1.21 -5.65 4.41
N ALA A 212 -2.44 -6.17 4.46
CA ALA A 212 -3.05 -6.62 5.72
C ALA A 212 -2.24 -7.74 6.37
N VAL A 213 -1.79 -8.72 5.58
CA VAL A 213 -0.95 -9.82 6.07
C VAL A 213 0.39 -9.28 6.58
N ILE A 214 1.10 -8.49 5.77
CA ILE A 214 2.41 -7.91 6.13
C ILE A 214 2.30 -7.05 7.39
N SER A 215 1.35 -6.13 7.45
CA SER A 215 1.14 -5.24 8.60
C SER A 215 0.76 -5.98 9.87
N THR A 216 -0.07 -7.03 9.76
CA THR A 216 -0.41 -7.88 10.91
C THR A 216 0.82 -8.62 11.42
N LEU A 217 1.54 -9.31 10.53
CA LEU A 217 2.69 -10.15 10.91
C LEU A 217 3.79 -9.30 11.55
N PHE A 218 4.25 -8.26 10.86
CA PHE A 218 5.39 -7.47 11.34
C PHE A 218 5.03 -6.52 12.48
N GLY A 219 3.76 -6.08 12.56
CA GLY A 219 3.25 -5.36 13.72
C GLY A 219 3.24 -6.22 14.99
N ILE A 220 2.77 -7.47 14.89
CA ILE A 220 2.79 -8.43 16.02
C ILE A 220 4.23 -8.80 16.40
N VAL A 221 5.11 -9.06 15.43
CA VAL A 221 6.54 -9.33 15.70
C VAL A 221 7.17 -8.17 16.47
N GLY A 222 6.93 -6.94 16.02
CA GLY A 222 7.41 -5.74 16.73
C GLY A 222 6.91 -5.68 18.18
N LEU A 223 5.60 -5.83 18.37
CA LEU A 223 4.99 -5.83 19.70
C LEU A 223 5.58 -6.91 20.62
N TYR A 224 5.77 -8.13 20.10
CA TYR A 224 6.33 -9.24 20.85
C TYR A 224 7.76 -8.95 21.32
N LEU A 225 8.62 -8.48 20.40
CA LEU A 225 10.01 -8.13 20.73
C LEU A 225 10.07 -6.99 21.76
N GLY A 226 9.20 -5.98 21.62
CA GLY A 226 9.14 -4.89 22.58
C GLY A 226 8.66 -5.35 23.95
N ALA A 227 7.66 -6.22 24.00
CA ALA A 227 7.14 -6.74 25.26
C ALA A 227 8.14 -7.63 26.00
N GLN A 228 8.86 -8.49 25.26
CA GLN A 228 9.92 -9.33 25.83
C GLN A 228 11.02 -8.49 26.49
N SER A 229 11.37 -7.35 25.89
CA SER A 229 12.38 -6.46 26.47
C SER A 229 11.90 -5.77 27.75
N VAL A 230 10.60 -5.50 27.90
CA VAL A 230 10.02 -4.95 29.13
C VAL A 230 10.08 -5.99 30.25
N ASP A 231 9.68 -7.23 29.96
CA ASP A 231 9.70 -8.30 30.95
C ASP A 231 11.12 -8.54 31.50
N SER A 232 12.13 -8.52 30.62
CA SER A 232 13.55 -8.71 31.01
C SER A 232 14.13 -7.60 31.89
N GLU A 233 13.51 -6.42 31.93
CA GLU A 233 13.93 -5.30 32.81
C GLU A 233 13.31 -5.40 34.21
N THR A 234 12.32 -6.27 34.40
CA THR A 234 11.57 -6.42 35.66
C THR A 234 11.95 -7.63 36.50
N GLU A 235 12.78 -8.54 35.97
CA GLU A 235 13.39 -9.67 36.68
C GLU A 235 14.67 -9.26 37.41
#